data_AF-A0A7L2R6C2-F1
#
_entry.id   AF-A0A7L2R6C2-F1
#
_cell.length_a   1.000
_cell.length_b   1.000
_cell.length_c   1.000
_cell.angle_alpha   90.00
_cell.angle_beta   90.00
_cell.angle_gamma   90.00
#
_symmetry.space_group_name_H-M   'P 1'
#
loop_
_entity.id
_entity.type
_entity.pdbx_description
1 polymer ?
#
loop_
_entity_poly.entity_id
_entity_poly.type
_entity_poly.pdbx_seq_one_letter_code
_entity_poly.pdbx_strand_id
1 'polypeptide(L)'
;QELRPRGLDVKQEELGDLVDKEMAATAAAIETASARIEEMLSKARAGDTGVKLEVNERILGSCTGLMQAIHILVLASKDLQREIVESGRGAASPKEFYAKNSRWTEGLISASKAVGWGATVMVDAADLVVQGKGTFEELMVCSREIAASTAQLVAASKVKADKDSANLCKLQQASRGVNQATASVVASTKAGKSQVEEK
;
A
#
# COMPACT_ATOMS: atom_id res chain seq x y z
N GLN A 1 -34.03 -12.76 -0.92
CA GLN A 1 -33.15 -13.94 -1.03
C GLN A 1 -31.79 -13.44 -1.50
N GLU A 2 -30.73 -13.83 -0.79
CA GLU A 2 -29.44 -13.14 -0.69
C GLU A 2 -28.71 -12.91 -2.02
N LEU A 3 -28.37 -11.65 -2.29
CA LEU A 3 -27.39 -11.25 -3.30
C LEU A 3 -25.99 -11.61 -2.78
N ARG A 4 -25.54 -12.85 -3.01
CA ARG A 4 -24.12 -13.17 -2.87
C ARG A 4 -23.36 -12.43 -3.97
N PRO A 5 -22.38 -11.56 -3.65
CA PRO A 5 -21.49 -11.07 -4.67
C PRO A 5 -20.78 -12.28 -5.30
N ARG A 6 -20.76 -12.32 -6.64
CA ARG A 6 -19.96 -13.29 -7.39
C ARG A 6 -18.50 -13.02 -7.05
N GLY A 7 -18.00 -13.68 -6.00
CA GLY A 7 -16.56 -13.87 -5.83
C GLY A 7 -16.04 -14.49 -7.12
N LEU A 8 -14.87 -14.04 -7.58
CA LEU A 8 -14.13 -14.73 -8.63
C LEU A 8 -14.19 -16.23 -8.33
N ASP A 9 -14.66 -17.06 -9.26
CA ASP A 9 -14.66 -18.53 -9.17
C ASP A 9 -13.21 -19.06 -9.21
N VAL A 10 -12.35 -18.56 -8.30
CA VAL A 10 -11.05 -19.14 -8.01
C VAL A 10 -11.34 -20.43 -7.28
N LYS A 11 -10.90 -21.55 -7.85
CA LYS A 11 -11.06 -22.84 -7.18
C LYS A 11 -10.41 -22.73 -5.81
N GLN A 12 -11.08 -23.21 -4.76
CA GLN A 12 -10.58 -23.13 -3.38
C GLN A 12 -9.16 -23.69 -3.24
N GLU A 13 -8.80 -24.68 -4.05
CA GLU A 13 -7.48 -25.29 -4.11
C GLU A 13 -6.40 -24.33 -4.65
N GLU A 14 -6.74 -23.32 -5.44
CA GLU A 14 -5.79 -22.36 -6.03
C GLU A 14 -5.56 -21.13 -5.12
N LEU A 15 -6.37 -20.94 -4.07
CA LEU A 15 -6.32 -19.77 -3.21
C LEU A 15 -4.98 -19.61 -2.47
N GLY A 16 -4.35 -20.72 -2.08
CA GLY A 16 -3.05 -20.69 -1.40
C GLY A 16 -1.93 -20.16 -2.28
N ASP A 17 -1.88 -20.56 -3.55
CA ASP A 17 -0.88 -20.04 -4.50
C ASP A 17 -1.21 -18.59 -4.89
N LEU A 18 -2.49 -18.24 -4.94
CA LEU A 18 -2.94 -16.91 -5.31
C LEU A 18 -2.63 -15.86 -4.25
N VAL A 19 -2.77 -16.16 -2.95
CA VAL A 19 -2.46 -15.20 -1.89
C VAL A 19 -0.98 -14.85 -1.86
N ASP A 20 -0.09 -15.84 -1.97
CA ASP A 20 1.35 -15.60 -2.02
C ASP A 20 1.75 -14.81 -3.27
N LYS A 21 1.15 -15.15 -4.42
CA LYS A 21 1.35 -14.42 -5.68
C LYS A 21 0.89 -12.97 -5.58
N GLU A 22 -0.29 -12.71 -5.03
CA GLU A 22 -0.84 -11.35 -4.95
C GLU A 22 -0.05 -10.48 -3.96
N MET A 23 0.37 -11.05 -2.82
CA MET A 23 1.24 -10.37 -1.86
C MET A 23 2.60 -10.02 -2.49
N ALA A 24 3.19 -10.94 -3.26
CA ALA A 24 4.44 -10.70 -3.99
C ALA A 24 4.28 -9.63 -5.08
N ALA A 25 3.20 -9.70 -5.86
CA ALA A 25 2.88 -8.71 -6.89
C ALA A 25 2.67 -7.31 -6.28
N THR A 26 2.03 -7.25 -5.12
CA THR A 26 1.80 -5.99 -4.39
C THR A 26 3.12 -5.39 -3.90
N ALA A 27 4.02 -6.20 -3.32
CA ALA A 27 5.35 -5.75 -2.93
C ALA A 27 6.15 -5.20 -4.12
N ALA A 28 6.17 -5.94 -5.24
CA ALA A 28 6.83 -5.51 -6.47
C ALA A 28 6.24 -4.22 -7.06
N ALA A 29 4.91 -4.03 -6.96
CA ALA A 29 4.26 -2.80 -7.38
C ALA A 29 4.69 -1.60 -6.54
N ILE A 30 4.87 -1.78 -5.22
CA ILE A 30 5.35 -0.72 -4.32
C ILE A 30 6.83 -0.38 -4.57
N GLU A 31 7.66 -1.39 -4.84
CA GLU A 31 9.06 -1.17 -5.23
C GLU A 31 9.16 -0.42 -6.57
N THR A 32 8.36 -0.83 -7.56
CA THR A 32 8.25 -0.14 -8.86
C THR A 32 7.78 1.30 -8.68
N ALA A 33 6.76 1.52 -7.85
CA ALA A 33 6.27 2.84 -7.49
C ALA A 33 7.37 3.71 -6.85
N SER A 34 8.15 3.14 -5.92
CA SER A 34 9.26 3.83 -5.27
C SER A 34 10.35 4.23 -6.26
N ALA A 35 10.75 3.32 -7.15
CA ALA A 35 11.74 3.59 -8.19
C ALA A 35 11.28 4.69 -9.16
N ARG A 36 9.99 4.70 -9.54
CA ARG A 36 9.41 5.78 -10.37
C ARG A 36 9.46 7.13 -9.66
N ILE A 37 9.20 7.20 -8.36
CA ILE A 37 9.32 8.44 -7.58
C ILE A 37 10.77 8.94 -7.54
N GLU A 38 11.73 8.04 -7.34
CA GLU A 38 13.16 8.39 -7.39
C GLU A 38 13.60 8.92 -8.75
N GLU A 39 13.10 8.30 -9.83
CA GLU A 39 13.34 8.79 -11.20
C GLU A 39 12.74 10.19 -11.41
N MET A 40 11.51 10.43 -10.95
CA MET A 40 10.88 11.76 -10.99
C MET A 40 11.70 12.79 -10.22
N LEU A 41 12.22 12.44 -9.04
CA LEU A 41 13.03 13.33 -8.20
C LEU A 41 14.33 13.71 -8.92
N SER A 42 14.99 12.74 -9.57
CA SER A 42 16.17 12.98 -10.39
C SER A 42 15.87 13.91 -11.57
N LYS A 43 14.76 13.69 -12.27
CA LYS A 43 14.31 14.56 -13.38
C LYS A 43 13.97 15.97 -12.92
N ALA A 44 13.26 16.11 -11.80
CA ALA A 44 12.94 17.42 -11.22
C ALA A 44 14.22 18.20 -10.88
N ARG A 45 15.22 17.56 -10.26
CA ARG A 45 16.53 18.19 -9.97
C ARG A 45 17.29 18.65 -11.21
N ALA A 46 17.15 17.93 -12.33
CA ALA A 46 17.83 18.25 -13.57
C ALA A 46 17.11 19.35 -14.39
N GLY A 47 15.77 19.43 -14.29
CA GLY A 47 14.95 20.26 -15.18
C GLY A 47 14.19 21.41 -14.52
N ASP A 48 13.89 21.33 -13.22
CA ASP A 48 13.16 22.36 -12.49
C ASP A 48 14.12 23.31 -11.76
N THR A 49 13.65 24.53 -11.50
CA THR A 49 14.42 25.55 -10.76
C THR A 49 13.53 26.34 -9.80
N GLY A 50 14.17 27.02 -8.85
CA GLY A 50 13.50 27.90 -7.88
C GLY A 50 12.43 27.18 -7.06
N VAL A 51 11.30 27.87 -6.85
CA VAL A 51 10.21 27.36 -5.99
C VAL A 51 9.57 26.09 -6.55
N LYS A 52 9.49 25.93 -7.87
CA LYS A 52 8.95 24.71 -8.47
C LYS A 52 9.78 23.48 -8.06
N LEU A 53 11.11 23.60 -8.11
CA LEU A 53 12.02 22.53 -7.67
C LEU A 53 11.81 22.21 -6.18
N GLU A 54 11.84 23.23 -5.32
CA GLU A 54 11.68 23.03 -3.86
C GLU A 54 10.36 22.33 -3.50
N VAL A 55 9.27 22.72 -4.17
CA VAL A 55 7.95 22.12 -3.97
C VAL A 55 7.93 20.68 -4.47
N ASN A 56 8.43 20.43 -5.68
CA ASN A 56 8.47 19.10 -6.28
C ASN A 56 9.33 18.13 -5.46
N GLU A 57 10.51 18.55 -4.98
CA GLU A 57 11.37 17.72 -4.14
C GLU A 57 10.71 17.35 -2.81
N ARG A 58 10.04 18.31 -2.16
CA ARG A 58 9.37 18.06 -0.88
C ARG A 58 8.21 17.07 -1.05
N ILE A 59 7.39 17.27 -2.08
CA ILE A 59 6.26 16.39 -2.38
C ILE A 59 6.76 14.98 -2.71
N LEU A 60 7.66 14.85 -3.68
CA LEU A 60 8.19 13.55 -4.08
C LEU A 60 8.91 12.85 -2.92
N GLY A 61 9.69 13.57 -2.12
CA GLY A 61 10.32 13.01 -0.92
C GLY A 61 9.31 12.48 0.10
N SER A 62 8.19 13.18 0.31
CA SER A 62 7.11 12.68 1.17
C SER A 62 6.41 11.45 0.57
N CYS A 63 6.24 11.41 -0.76
CA CYS A 63 5.69 10.25 -1.47
C CYS A 63 6.60 9.02 -1.34
N THR A 64 7.92 9.19 -1.45
CA THR A 64 8.91 8.13 -1.19
C THR A 64 8.76 7.57 0.22
N GLY A 65 8.68 8.45 1.23
CA GLY A 65 8.48 8.04 2.62
C GLY A 65 7.18 7.24 2.82
N LEU A 66 6.09 7.62 2.15
CA LEU A 66 4.84 6.86 2.19
C LEU A 66 4.99 5.48 1.53
N MET A 67 5.61 5.38 0.35
CA MET A 67 5.83 4.07 -0.30
C MET A 67 6.71 3.15 0.55
N GLN A 68 7.75 3.67 1.19
CA GLN A 68 8.60 2.89 2.10
C GLN A 68 7.82 2.38 3.31
N ALA A 69 6.97 3.22 3.93
CA ALA A 69 6.13 2.81 5.05
C ALA A 69 5.14 1.70 4.64
N ILE A 70 4.58 1.80 3.43
CA ILE A 70 3.65 0.81 2.88
C ILE A 70 4.38 -0.50 2.57
N HIS A 71 5.60 -0.44 2.03
CA HIS A 71 6.42 -1.62 1.79
C HIS A 71 6.65 -2.40 3.08
N ILE A 72 7.06 -1.71 4.16
CA ILE A 72 7.25 -2.31 5.50
C ILE A 72 5.94 -2.94 5.99
N LEU A 73 4.79 -2.29 5.78
CA LEU A 73 3.48 -2.82 6.17
C LEU A 73 3.13 -4.11 5.43
N VAL A 74 3.36 -4.17 4.10
CA VAL A 74 3.08 -5.36 3.29
C VAL A 74 3.97 -6.54 3.72
N LEU A 75 5.25 -6.28 4.01
CA LEU A 75 6.15 -7.30 4.55
C LEU A 75 5.71 -7.79 5.93
N ALA A 76 5.37 -6.88 6.85
CA ALA A 76 4.87 -7.24 8.18
C ALA A 76 3.54 -8.02 8.10
N SER A 77 2.68 -7.69 7.14
CA SER A 77 1.44 -8.41 6.86
C SER A 77 1.72 -9.84 6.40
N LYS A 78 2.67 -10.02 5.47
CA LYS A 78 3.11 -11.33 4.99
C LYS A 78 3.71 -12.18 6.12
N ASP A 79 4.54 -11.58 6.97
CA ASP A 79 5.14 -12.27 8.11
C ASP A 79 4.08 -12.74 9.11
N LEU A 80 3.06 -11.90 9.39
CA LEU A 80 1.92 -12.28 10.24
C LEU A 80 1.10 -13.41 9.62
N GLN A 81 0.81 -13.35 8.31
CA GLN A 81 0.10 -14.43 7.61
C GLN A 81 0.85 -15.75 7.71
N ARG A 82 2.18 -15.74 7.49
CA ARG A 82 3.02 -16.94 7.65
C ARG A 82 2.98 -17.49 9.07
N GLU A 83 3.07 -16.63 10.09
CA GLU A 83 2.95 -17.06 11.50
C GLU A 83 1.61 -17.75 11.77
N ILE A 84 0.49 -17.13 11.34
CA ILE A 84 -0.86 -17.67 11.52
C ILE A 84 -0.99 -19.05 10.88
N VAL A 85 -0.46 -19.20 9.67
CA VAL A 85 -0.50 -20.46 8.91
C VAL A 85 0.34 -21.52 9.62
N GLU A 86 1.57 -21.21 10.03
CA GLU A 86 2.44 -22.17 10.72
C GLU A 86 1.86 -22.60 12.07
N SER A 87 1.27 -21.68 12.85
CA SER A 87 0.63 -22.03 14.12
C SER A 87 -0.69 -22.77 13.94
N GLY A 88 -1.41 -22.52 12.84
CA GLY A 88 -2.79 -22.95 12.64
C GLY A 88 -2.98 -24.18 11.75
N ARG A 89 -1.99 -24.55 10.92
CA ARG A 89 -2.16 -25.63 9.92
C ARG A 89 -2.10 -27.04 10.50
N GLY A 90 -1.48 -27.23 11.66
CA GLY A 90 -1.23 -28.55 12.22
C GLY A 90 -0.48 -29.45 11.22
N ALA A 91 -1.03 -30.61 10.88
CA ALA A 91 -0.45 -31.52 9.90
C ALA A 91 -0.74 -31.14 8.43
N ALA A 92 -1.60 -30.15 8.17
CA ALA A 92 -1.94 -29.71 6.82
C ALA A 92 -0.80 -28.87 6.20
N SER A 93 -0.77 -28.83 4.88
CA SER A 93 0.07 -27.90 4.12
C SER A 93 -0.45 -26.46 4.22
N PRO A 94 0.41 -25.44 4.01
CA PRO A 94 -0.02 -24.04 3.92
C PRO A 94 -1.17 -23.81 2.91
N LYS A 95 -1.09 -24.46 1.75
CA LYS A 95 -2.10 -24.38 0.69
C LYS A 95 -3.47 -24.88 1.16
N GLU A 96 -3.50 -26.03 1.83
CA GLU A 96 -4.72 -26.57 2.42
C GLU A 96 -5.27 -25.68 3.53
N PHE A 97 -4.42 -25.04 4.33
CA PHE A 97 -4.86 -24.10 5.35
C PHE A 97 -5.56 -22.89 4.73
N TYR A 98 -4.97 -22.29 3.69
CA TYR A 98 -5.59 -21.17 2.97
C TYR A 98 -6.90 -21.57 2.28
N ALA A 99 -6.97 -22.77 1.69
CA ALA A 99 -8.18 -23.30 1.07
C ALA A 99 -9.31 -23.50 2.12
N LYS A 100 -9.00 -24.09 3.27
CA LYS A 100 -9.95 -24.28 4.39
C LYS A 100 -10.41 -22.96 5.00
N ASN A 101 -9.58 -21.92 4.93
CA ASN A 101 -9.87 -20.58 5.42
C ASN A 101 -10.22 -19.61 4.28
N SER A 102 -10.95 -20.07 3.24
CA SER A 102 -11.14 -19.35 1.98
C SER A 102 -11.56 -17.89 2.11
N ARG A 103 -12.54 -17.57 2.98
CA ARG A 103 -13.00 -16.18 3.20
C ARG A 103 -11.90 -15.24 3.72
N TRP A 104 -11.03 -15.77 4.58
CA TRP A 104 -9.89 -15.01 5.10
C TRP A 104 -8.87 -14.78 3.98
N THR A 105 -8.56 -15.82 3.21
CA THR A 105 -7.65 -15.77 2.07
C THR A 105 -8.13 -14.80 0.98
N GLU A 106 -9.42 -14.83 0.63
CA GLU A 106 -10.04 -13.88 -0.31
C GLU A 106 -9.95 -12.43 0.20
N GLY A 107 -10.17 -12.22 1.49
CA GLY A 107 -9.99 -10.92 2.14
C GLY A 107 -8.56 -10.39 2.05
N LEU A 108 -7.57 -11.26 2.24
CA LEU A 108 -6.15 -10.92 2.07
C LEU A 108 -5.81 -10.56 0.62
N ILE A 109 -6.22 -11.39 -0.34
CA ILE A 109 -5.97 -11.17 -1.78
C ILE A 109 -6.57 -9.84 -2.23
N SER A 110 -7.85 -9.62 -1.92
CA SER A 110 -8.55 -8.40 -2.32
C SER A 110 -7.93 -7.14 -1.70
N ALA A 111 -7.60 -7.17 -0.41
CA ALA A 111 -6.97 -6.04 0.24
C ALA A 111 -5.54 -5.78 -0.27
N SER A 112 -4.76 -6.83 -0.51
CA SER A 112 -3.41 -6.72 -1.09
C SER A 112 -3.47 -6.07 -2.47
N LYS A 113 -4.36 -6.55 -3.34
CA LYS A 113 -4.55 -6.01 -4.68
C LYS A 113 -4.93 -4.54 -4.67
N ALA A 114 -5.80 -4.13 -3.74
CA ALA A 114 -6.18 -2.73 -3.58
C ALA A 114 -5.00 -1.84 -3.16
N VAL A 115 -4.08 -2.34 -2.34
CA VAL A 115 -2.83 -1.63 -1.99
C VAL A 115 -1.93 -1.48 -3.21
N GLY A 116 -1.72 -2.54 -3.98
CA GLY A 116 -0.89 -2.51 -5.19
C GLY A 116 -1.42 -1.52 -6.24
N TRP A 117 -2.74 -1.53 -6.48
CA TRP A 117 -3.38 -0.56 -7.38
C TRP A 117 -3.27 0.87 -6.86
N GLY A 118 -3.51 1.09 -5.55
CA GLY A 118 -3.35 2.40 -4.92
C GLY A 118 -1.93 2.97 -5.05
N ALA A 119 -0.90 2.12 -5.00
CA ALA A 119 0.49 2.54 -5.20
C ALA A 119 0.72 3.10 -6.60
N THR A 120 0.24 2.40 -7.63
CA THR A 120 0.31 2.86 -9.03
C THR A 120 -0.43 4.19 -9.21
N VAL A 121 -1.68 4.28 -8.74
CA VAL A 121 -2.51 5.48 -8.88
C VAL A 121 -1.89 6.69 -8.19
N MET A 122 -1.34 6.51 -6.98
CA MET A 122 -0.68 7.60 -6.25
C MET A 122 0.56 8.11 -7.00
N VAL A 123 1.37 7.21 -7.58
CA VAL A 123 2.57 7.60 -8.34
C VAL A 123 2.21 8.31 -9.63
N ASP A 124 1.16 7.87 -10.32
CA ASP A 124 0.67 8.55 -11.52
C ASP A 124 0.16 9.97 -11.18
N ALA A 125 -0.57 10.13 -10.08
CA ALA A 125 -0.99 11.45 -9.59
C ALA A 125 0.21 12.34 -9.23
N ALA A 126 1.23 11.80 -8.57
CA ALA A 126 2.44 12.54 -8.23
C ALA A 126 3.21 13.01 -9.49
N ASP A 127 3.31 12.15 -10.50
CA ASP A 127 3.94 12.46 -11.79
C ASP A 127 3.20 13.59 -12.51
N LEU A 128 1.86 13.53 -12.56
CA LEU A 128 1.05 14.59 -13.14
C LEU A 128 1.23 15.93 -12.41
N VAL A 129 1.28 15.91 -11.07
CA VAL A 129 1.53 17.13 -10.26
C VAL A 129 2.89 17.74 -10.59
N VAL A 130 3.96 16.94 -10.63
CA VAL A 130 5.32 17.42 -10.92
C VAL A 130 5.45 17.99 -12.35
N GLN A 131 4.72 17.40 -13.30
CA GLN A 131 4.63 17.90 -14.67
C GLN A 131 3.74 19.15 -14.82
N GLY A 132 3.03 19.57 -13.77
CA GLY A 132 2.07 20.68 -13.83
C GLY A 132 0.79 20.36 -14.62
N LYS A 133 0.49 19.06 -14.80
CA LYS A 133 -0.70 18.56 -15.53
C LYS A 133 -1.77 17.99 -14.60
N GLY A 134 -1.42 17.75 -13.34
CA GLY A 134 -2.29 17.21 -12.29
C GLY A 134 -2.62 18.23 -11.22
N THR A 135 -3.48 17.83 -10.28
CA THR A 135 -3.89 18.69 -9.16
C THR A 135 -3.30 18.20 -7.84
N PHE A 136 -2.94 19.15 -6.97
CA PHE A 136 -2.48 18.84 -5.62
C PHE A 136 -3.57 18.10 -4.81
N GLU A 137 -4.85 18.41 -5.06
CA GLU A 137 -6.00 17.75 -4.46
C GLU A 137 -6.07 16.25 -4.79
N GLU A 138 -5.89 15.90 -6.06
CA GLU A 138 -5.88 14.51 -6.53
C GLU A 138 -4.79 13.70 -5.84
N LEU A 139 -3.56 14.24 -5.78
CA LEU A 139 -2.46 13.58 -5.05
C LEU A 139 -2.81 13.37 -3.57
N MET A 140 -3.43 14.36 -2.91
CA MET A 140 -3.88 14.21 -1.53
C MET A 140 -4.98 13.15 -1.38
N VAL A 141 -5.89 13.00 -2.35
CA VAL A 141 -6.93 11.97 -2.34
C VAL A 141 -6.31 10.59 -2.51
N CYS A 142 -5.50 10.38 -3.55
CA CYS A 142 -4.82 9.10 -3.80
C CYS A 142 -3.97 8.66 -2.59
N SER A 143 -3.29 9.60 -1.93
CA SER A 143 -2.50 9.32 -0.72
C SER A 143 -3.35 8.83 0.47
N ARG A 144 -4.60 9.29 0.58
CA ARG A 144 -5.54 8.81 1.62
C ARG A 144 -6.18 7.48 1.23
N GLU A 145 -6.48 7.28 -0.06
CA GLU A 145 -7.06 6.04 -0.55
C GLU A 145 -6.10 4.87 -0.36
N ILE A 146 -4.82 5.03 -0.70
CA ILE A 146 -3.82 3.97 -0.46
C ILE A 146 -3.66 3.68 1.03
N ALA A 147 -3.70 4.70 1.90
CA ALA A 147 -3.67 4.50 3.35
C ALA A 147 -4.91 3.70 3.83
N ALA A 148 -6.10 4.00 3.31
CA ALA A 148 -7.30 3.23 3.60
C ALA A 148 -7.19 1.77 3.14
N SER A 149 -6.66 1.53 1.93
CA SER A 149 -6.38 0.17 1.43
C SER A 149 -5.40 -0.58 2.33
N THR A 150 -4.37 0.08 2.85
CA THR A 150 -3.44 -0.55 3.79
C THR A 150 -4.09 -0.87 5.14
N ALA A 151 -5.01 -0.03 5.62
CA ALA A 151 -5.80 -0.31 6.81
C ALA A 151 -6.73 -1.52 6.62
N GLN A 152 -7.29 -1.68 5.41
CA GLN A 152 -8.05 -2.89 5.05
C GLN A 152 -7.16 -4.13 5.06
N LEU A 153 -5.93 -4.06 4.53
CA LEU A 153 -4.96 -5.16 4.58
C LEU A 153 -4.61 -5.55 6.03
N VAL A 154 -4.40 -4.56 6.91
CA VAL A 154 -4.16 -4.79 8.34
C VAL A 154 -5.37 -5.47 8.98
N ALA A 155 -6.58 -5.01 8.66
CA ALA A 155 -7.82 -5.57 9.18
C ALA A 155 -8.03 -7.02 8.72
N ALA A 156 -7.76 -7.32 7.45
CA ALA A 156 -7.81 -8.68 6.90
C ALA A 156 -6.76 -9.60 7.55
N SER A 157 -5.54 -9.10 7.75
CA SER A 157 -4.43 -9.88 8.30
C SER A 157 -4.63 -10.26 9.76
N LYS A 158 -5.23 -9.38 10.57
CA LYS A 158 -5.42 -9.62 12.01
C LYS A 158 -6.58 -10.57 12.35
N VAL A 159 -7.46 -10.94 11.41
CA VAL A 159 -8.67 -11.74 11.68
C VAL A 159 -8.35 -13.07 12.36
N LYS A 160 -7.24 -13.71 11.96
CA LYS A 160 -6.79 -15.01 12.44
C LYS A 160 -5.55 -14.91 13.35
N ALA A 161 -5.10 -13.69 13.67
CA ALA A 161 -3.91 -13.45 14.47
C ALA A 161 -4.16 -13.69 15.97
N ASP A 162 -3.14 -14.21 16.65
CA ASP A 162 -3.10 -14.16 18.11
C ASP A 162 -2.95 -12.71 18.58
N LYS A 163 -3.62 -12.36 19.69
CA LYS A 163 -3.56 -11.02 20.28
C LYS A 163 -2.17 -10.68 20.83
N ASP A 164 -1.42 -11.70 21.26
CA ASP A 164 -0.09 -11.56 21.83
C ASP A 164 1.01 -11.76 20.77
N SER A 165 0.63 -11.87 19.48
CA SER A 165 1.57 -11.98 18.36
C SER A 165 2.50 -10.76 18.25
N ALA A 166 3.81 -11.01 18.29
CA ALA A 166 4.81 -9.99 18.03
C ALA A 166 4.70 -9.43 16.59
N ASN A 167 4.33 -10.28 15.62
CA ASN A 167 4.12 -9.86 14.24
C ASN A 167 2.87 -9.00 14.07
N LEU A 168 1.81 -9.24 14.85
CA LEU A 168 0.66 -8.35 14.91
C LEU A 168 1.05 -6.97 15.44
N CYS A 169 1.86 -6.90 16.50
CA CYS A 169 2.37 -5.63 17.03
C CYS A 169 3.19 -4.87 15.99
N LYS A 170 4.11 -5.54 15.28
CA LYS A 170 4.88 -4.95 14.17
C LYS A 170 3.98 -4.41 13.06
N LEU A 171 2.96 -5.19 12.65
CA LEU A 171 2.02 -4.76 11.62
C LEU A 171 1.23 -3.51 12.05
N GLN A 172 0.81 -3.44 13.31
CA GLN A 172 0.13 -2.25 13.86
C GLN A 172 1.05 -1.02 13.90
N GLN A 173 2.33 -1.20 14.25
CA GLN A 173 3.32 -0.12 14.19
C GLN A 173 3.53 0.37 12.75
N ALA A 174 3.68 -0.55 11.79
CA ALA A 174 3.79 -0.20 10.38
C ALA A 174 2.55 0.57 9.87
N SER A 175 1.35 0.17 10.29
CA SER A 175 0.10 0.90 9.99
C SER A 175 0.09 2.33 10.52
N ARG A 176 0.62 2.56 11.73
CA ARG A 176 0.80 3.93 12.26
C ARG A 176 1.82 4.72 11.44
N GLY A 177 2.91 4.08 11.01
CA GLY A 177 3.90 4.67 10.12
C GLY A 177 3.29 5.14 8.80
N VAL A 178 2.45 4.32 8.17
CA VAL A 178 1.71 4.70 6.95
C VAL A 178 0.84 5.93 7.20
N ASN A 179 0.06 5.95 8.28
CA ASN A 179 -0.80 7.11 8.60
C ASN A 179 0.01 8.41 8.79
N GLN A 180 1.17 8.32 9.45
CA GLN A 180 2.06 9.47 9.64
C GLN A 180 2.66 9.94 8.30
N ALA A 181 3.11 9.02 7.46
CA ALA A 181 3.65 9.35 6.14
C ALA A 181 2.58 9.96 5.22
N THR A 182 1.34 9.44 5.26
CA THR A 182 0.20 10.03 4.54
C THR A 182 -0.08 11.46 5.00
N ALA A 183 -0.06 11.72 6.31
CA ALA A 183 -0.20 13.07 6.84
C ALA A 183 0.93 13.99 6.35
N SER A 184 2.16 13.48 6.28
CA SER A 184 3.31 14.21 5.74
C SER A 184 3.14 14.56 4.26
N VAL A 185 2.61 13.64 3.44
CA VAL A 185 2.29 13.93 2.03
C VAL A 185 1.25 15.04 1.95
N VAL A 186 0.13 14.91 2.67
CA VAL A 186 -0.93 15.93 2.67
C VAL A 186 -0.41 17.30 3.10
N ALA A 187 0.44 17.35 4.14
CA ALA A 187 1.03 18.60 4.60
C ALA A 187 1.99 19.21 3.55
N SER A 188 2.85 18.38 2.96
CA SER A 188 3.81 18.81 1.93
C SER A 188 3.11 19.32 0.68
N THR A 189 2.06 18.63 0.25
CA THR A 189 1.23 18.97 -0.91
C THR A 189 0.45 20.26 -0.68
N LYS A 190 -0.12 20.47 0.52
CA LYS A 190 -0.78 21.74 0.88
C LYS A 190 0.20 22.91 0.91
N ALA A 191 1.35 22.74 1.57
CA ALA A 191 2.37 23.77 1.62
C ALA A 191 2.88 24.10 0.20
N GLY A 192 3.08 23.08 -0.63
CA GLY A 192 3.46 23.23 -2.03
C GLY A 192 2.45 24.04 -2.83
N LYS A 193 1.16 23.72 -2.68
CA LYS A 193 0.07 24.47 -3.31
C LYS A 193 0.13 25.97 -2.96
N SER A 194 0.18 26.30 -1.67
CA SER A 194 0.22 27.71 -1.22
C SER A 194 1.45 28.44 -1.74
N GLN A 195 2.62 27.80 -1.77
CA GLN A 195 3.86 28.41 -2.28
C GLN A 195 3.83 28.69 -3.79
N VAL A 196 3.08 27.90 -4.56
CA VAL A 196 2.90 28.11 -6.00
C VAL A 196 1.84 29.18 -6.28
N GLU A 197 0.78 29.26 -5.46
CA GLU A 197 -0.30 30.25 -5.62
C GLU A 197 0.05 31.66 -5.14
N GLU A 198 1.00 31.82 -4.21
CA GLU A 198 1.46 33.11 -3.69
C GLU A 198 2.49 33.83 -4.61
N LYS A 199 2.81 33.26 -5.78
CA LYS A 199 3.75 33.81 -6.78
C LYS A 199 3.07 34.12 -8.10
#